data_AF-A0A821MWU9-F1
#
_entry.id   AF-A0A821MWU9-F1
#
_cell.length_a   1.000
_cell.length_b   1.000
_cell.length_c   1.000
_cell.angle_alpha   90.00
_cell.angle_beta   90.00
_cell.angle_gamma   90.00
#
_symmetry.space_group_name_H-M   'P 1'
#
loop_
_entity.id
_entity.type
_entity.pdbx_description
1 polymer ?
#
loop_
_entity_poly.entity_id
_entity_poly.type
_entity_poly.pdbx_seq_one_letter_code
_entity_poly.pdbx_strand_id
1 'polypeptide(L)'
;MDVRVKRGAELSTDHHLVVSILELSAKDPARRIKPKKTFRIRWEALANEETSQKFASKVDQRYAQLSPTETDIESEWKLFKTALVDAATTTCGMKRVGIQPGQKKTAWWSEEIR
;
A
#
# COMPACT_ATOMS: atom_id res chain seq x y z
N MET A 1 38.35 -0.77 -2.67
CA MET A 1 37.12 -1.00 -1.90
C MET A 1 37.35 -0.46 -0.51
N ASP A 2 36.55 0.53 -0.07
CA ASP A 2 36.62 1.07 1.30
C ASP A 2 35.64 0.27 2.17
N VAL A 3 36.11 -0.26 3.31
CA VAL A 3 35.34 -1.10 4.23
C VAL A 3 35.48 -0.53 5.64
N ARG A 4 34.35 -0.29 6.31
CA ARG A 4 34.30 0.31 7.65
C ARG A 4 33.43 -0.52 8.57
N VAL A 5 33.88 -0.68 9.81
CA VAL A 5 33.10 -1.31 10.89
C VAL A 5 32.35 -0.24 11.66
N LYS A 6 31.02 -0.35 11.78
CA LYS A 6 30.15 0.59 12.53
C LYS A 6 29.77 -0.06 13.87
N ARG A 7 30.13 0.60 14.98
CA ARG A 7 29.92 0.09 16.35
C ARG A 7 28.63 0.53 17.04
N GLY A 8 27.78 1.35 16.39
CA GLY A 8 26.51 1.85 16.96
C GLY A 8 25.24 1.13 16.47
N ALA A 9 25.36 0.20 15.53
CA ALA A 9 24.24 -0.56 14.97
C ALA A 9 23.99 -1.86 15.76
N GLU A 10 23.85 -1.76 17.07
CA GLU A 10 23.75 -2.92 17.97
C GLU A 10 22.41 -3.65 17.78
N LEU A 11 22.45 -4.84 17.20
CA LEU A 11 21.30 -5.73 17.03
C LEU A 11 21.13 -6.72 18.21
N SER A 12 21.67 -6.40 19.39
CA SER A 12 21.78 -7.32 20.54
C SER A 12 22.47 -8.64 20.18
N THR A 13 23.45 -8.60 19.28
CA THR A 13 24.33 -9.72 18.92
C THR A 13 25.78 -9.33 19.16
N ASP A 14 26.67 -10.32 19.27
CA ASP A 14 28.13 -10.15 19.32
C ASP A 14 28.76 -9.76 17.97
N HIS A 15 27.94 -9.58 16.94
CA HIS A 15 28.38 -9.28 15.59
C HIS A 15 28.41 -7.77 15.33
N HIS A 16 29.47 -7.29 14.67
CA HIS A 16 29.59 -5.90 14.26
C HIS A 16 29.10 -5.68 12.83
N LEU A 17 28.47 -4.53 12.57
CA LEU A 17 28.07 -4.16 11.20
C LEU A 17 29.31 -3.74 10.39
N VAL A 18 29.50 -4.38 9.25
CA VAL A 18 30.56 -4.05 8.28
C VAL A 18 29.91 -3.46 7.03
N VAL A 19 30.34 -2.26 6.65
CA VAL A 19 29.85 -1.52 5.48
C VAL A 19 30.98 -1.40 4.47
N SER A 20 30.72 -1.72 3.20
CA SER A 20 31.66 -1.51 2.11
C SER A 20 31.04 -0.66 1.00
N ILE A 21 31.84 0.23 0.42
CA ILE A 21 31.45 1.03 -0.75
C ILE A 21 32.04 0.37 -1.99
N LEU A 22 31.15 -0.04 -2.90
CA LEU A 22 31.49 -0.61 -4.19
C LEU A 22 31.14 0.38 -5.28
N GLU A 23 32.14 0.89 -5.99
CA GLU A 23 31.93 1.67 -7.21
C GLU A 23 31.60 0.72 -8.35
N LEU A 24 30.30 0.53 -8.59
CA LEU A 24 29.82 -0.24 -9.73
C LEU A 24 29.76 0.67 -10.95
N SER A 25 30.48 0.31 -12.01
CA SER A 25 30.27 0.86 -13.36
C SER A 25 28.90 0.40 -13.85
N ALA A 26 27.86 1.10 -13.42
CA ALA A 26 26.50 0.85 -13.86
C ALA A 26 26.36 1.45 -15.26
N LYS A 27 26.47 0.61 -16.30
CA LYS A 27 25.73 0.90 -17.54
C LYS A 27 24.28 1.10 -17.13
N ASP A 28 23.68 2.19 -17.62
CA ASP A 28 22.37 2.71 -17.22
C ASP A 28 21.44 1.58 -16.76
N PRO A 29 21.02 1.53 -15.48
CA PRO A 29 20.22 0.42 -14.98
C PRO A 29 18.96 0.36 -15.82
N ALA A 30 18.81 -0.74 -16.57
CA ALA A 30 17.72 -0.97 -17.50
C ALA A 30 16.41 -0.45 -16.88
N ARG A 31 15.88 0.60 -17.51
CA ARG A 31 14.61 1.31 -17.21
C ARG A 31 14.04 0.96 -15.83
N ARG A 32 14.42 1.71 -14.78
CA ARG A 32 13.84 1.58 -13.43
C ARG A 32 12.33 1.36 -13.53
N ILE A 33 11.86 0.13 -13.30
CA ILE A 33 10.43 -0.19 -13.32
C ILE A 33 9.82 0.63 -12.20
N LYS A 34 8.96 1.59 -12.57
CA LYS A 34 8.27 2.42 -11.57
C LYS A 34 7.51 1.46 -10.65
N PRO A 35 7.74 1.50 -9.32
CA PRO A 35 7.05 0.62 -8.40
C PRO A 35 5.54 0.85 -8.55
N LYS A 36 4.78 -0.25 -8.69
CA LYS A 36 3.32 -0.18 -8.80
C LYS A 36 2.77 0.49 -7.54
N LYS A 37 2.00 1.56 -7.72
CA LYS A 37 1.28 2.20 -6.61
C LYS A 37 0.07 1.33 -6.29
N THR A 38 0.15 0.53 -5.25
CA THR A 38 -0.98 -0.28 -4.77
C THR A 38 -1.83 0.55 -3.80
N PHE A 39 -3.15 0.44 -3.90
CA PHE A 39 -4.09 1.14 -3.04
C PHE A 39 -5.08 0.16 -2.42
N ARG A 40 -5.54 0.46 -1.21
CA ARG A 40 -6.56 -0.30 -0.48
C ARG A 40 -7.59 0.68 0.07
N ILE A 41 -8.85 0.25 0.13
CA ILE A 41 -9.92 0.99 0.80
C ILE A 41 -9.57 1.14 2.29
N ARG A 42 -9.75 2.34 2.84
CA ARG A 42 -9.55 2.63 4.26
C ARG A 42 -10.74 2.17 5.08
N TRP A 43 -11.01 0.88 5.08
CA TRP A 43 -12.13 0.27 5.81
C TRP A 43 -12.13 0.62 7.31
N GLU A 44 -10.97 1.00 7.88
CA GLU A 44 -10.87 1.47 9.28
C GLU A 44 -11.70 2.75 9.52
N ALA A 45 -12.01 3.52 8.48
CA ALA A 45 -12.89 4.68 8.58
C ALA A 45 -14.33 4.31 8.97
N LEU A 46 -14.75 3.05 8.75
CA LEU A 46 -16.06 2.55 9.17
C LEU A 46 -16.21 2.42 10.69
N ALA A 47 -15.12 2.49 11.46
CA ALA A 47 -15.19 2.56 12.91
C ALA A 47 -15.84 3.88 13.38
N ASN A 48 -15.87 4.91 12.53
CA ASN A 48 -16.60 6.14 12.79
C ASN A 48 -18.08 5.97 12.37
N GLU A 49 -18.97 6.24 13.32
CA GLU A 49 -20.42 6.05 13.15
C GLU A 49 -21.00 6.87 11.98
N GLU A 50 -20.58 8.12 11.82
CA GLU A 50 -21.04 8.99 10.72
C GLU A 50 -20.62 8.42 9.35
N THR A 51 -19.40 7.88 9.27
CA THR A 51 -18.88 7.26 8.04
C THR A 51 -19.59 5.94 7.75
N SER A 52 -19.89 5.16 8.80
CA SER A 52 -20.67 3.92 8.71
C SER A 52 -22.08 4.17 8.17
N GLN A 53 -22.79 5.15 8.74
CA GLN A 53 -24.14 5.52 8.29
C GLN A 53 -24.13 6.04 6.85
N LYS A 54 -23.18 6.92 6.51
CA LYS A 54 -23.00 7.39 5.13
C LYS A 54 -22.73 6.24 4.16
N PHE A 55 -21.94 5.26 4.56
CA PHE A 55 -21.68 4.06 3.76
C PHE A 55 -22.95 3.23 3.56
N ALA A 56 -23.69 2.93 4.63
CA ALA A 56 -24.95 2.19 4.55
C ALA A 56 -25.96 2.87 3.61
N SER A 57 -26.22 4.16 3.81
CA SER A 57 -27.13 4.93 2.94
C SER A 57 -26.65 4.96 1.48
N LYS A 58 -25.34 4.98 1.24
CA LYS A 58 -24.79 4.96 -0.12
C LYS A 58 -24.95 3.61 -0.79
N VAL A 59 -24.78 2.52 -0.04
CA VAL A 59 -25.00 1.15 -0.52
C VAL A 59 -26.47 0.98 -0.90
N ASP A 60 -27.40 1.40 -0.03
CA ASP A 60 -28.84 1.35 -0.31
C ASP A 60 -29.21 2.15 -1.56
N GLN A 61 -28.68 3.38 -1.69
CA GLN A 61 -28.88 4.20 -2.87
C GLN A 61 -28.37 3.51 -4.14
N ARG A 62 -27.18 2.90 -4.08
CA ARG A 62 -26.58 2.22 -5.23
C ARG A 62 -27.39 1.00 -5.64
N TYR A 63 -27.86 0.20 -4.68
CA TYR A 63 -28.65 -1.00 -4.97
C TYR A 63 -30.06 -0.69 -5.46
N ALA A 64 -30.70 0.36 -4.98
CA ALA A 64 -31.98 0.81 -5.52
C ALA A 64 -31.90 1.24 -7.00
N GLN A 65 -30.71 1.61 -7.48
CA GLN A 65 -30.46 1.98 -8.88
C GLN A 65 -30.09 0.78 -9.77
N LEU A 66 -29.81 -0.39 -9.20
CA LEU A 66 -29.55 -1.60 -9.99
C LEU A 66 -30.89 -2.16 -10.46
N SER A 67 -31.12 -2.15 -11.77
CA SER A 67 -32.26 -2.87 -12.33
C SER A 67 -31.99 -4.38 -12.24
N PRO A 68 -32.98 -5.19 -11.85
CA PRO A 68 -32.95 -6.63 -12.07
C PRO A 68 -33.13 -6.86 -13.58
N THR A 69 -32.06 -6.67 -14.33
CA THR A 69 -31.99 -7.12 -15.71
C THR A 69 -31.70 -8.62 -15.65
N GLU A 70 -32.42 -9.44 -16.43
CA GLU A 70 -32.21 -10.89 -16.61
C GLU A 70 -30.80 -11.18 -17.18
N THR A 71 -29.78 -10.88 -16.38
CA THR A 71 -28.37 -11.05 -16.71
C THR A 71 -27.90 -12.29 -16.00
N ASP A 72 -26.85 -12.93 -16.52
CA ASP A 72 -26.28 -14.09 -15.86
C ASP A 72 -25.80 -13.74 -14.44
N ILE A 73 -25.76 -14.75 -13.56
CA ILE A 73 -25.41 -14.60 -12.14
C ILE A 73 -24.04 -13.93 -11.97
N GLU A 74 -23.07 -14.17 -12.86
CA GLU A 74 -21.74 -13.56 -12.76
C GLU A 74 -21.78 -12.06 -13.07
N SER A 75 -22.63 -11.64 -14.03
CA SER A 75 -22.86 -10.23 -14.33
C SER A 75 -23.53 -9.50 -13.18
N GLU A 76 -24.55 -10.09 -12.56
CA GLU A 76 -25.18 -9.52 -11.36
C GLU A 76 -24.19 -9.43 -10.20
N TRP A 77 -23.41 -10.49 -9.96
CA TRP A 77 -22.40 -10.52 -8.92
C TRP A 77 -21.30 -9.48 -9.15
N LYS A 78 -20.89 -9.29 -10.40
CA LYS A 78 -19.95 -8.22 -10.78
C LYS A 78 -20.54 -6.85 -10.50
N LEU A 79 -21.78 -6.60 -10.87
CA LEU A 79 -22.47 -5.33 -10.64
C LEU A 79 -22.55 -5.02 -9.13
N PHE A 80 -22.97 -6.01 -8.34
CA PHE A 80 -22.99 -5.95 -6.87
C PHE A 80 -21.63 -5.56 -6.28
N LYS A 81 -20.56 -6.28 -6.67
CA LYS A 81 -19.20 -6.00 -6.18
C LYS A 81 -18.74 -4.60 -6.59
N THR A 82 -19.01 -4.18 -7.82
CA THR A 82 -18.60 -2.86 -8.30
C THR A 82 -19.31 -1.73 -7.55
N ALA A 83 -20.63 -1.86 -7.32
CA ALA A 83 -21.41 -0.89 -6.56
C ALA A 83 -20.93 -0.80 -5.10
N LEU A 84 -20.63 -1.93 -4.47
CA LEU A 84 -20.11 -1.98 -3.10
C LEU A 84 -18.73 -1.31 -2.99
N VAL A 85 -17.80 -1.66 -3.89
CA VAL A 85 -16.46 -1.09 -3.92
C VAL A 85 -16.51 0.42 -4.20
N ASP A 86 -17.41 0.86 -5.07
CA ASP A 86 -17.62 2.28 -5.37
C ASP A 86 -18.15 3.06 -4.15
N ALA A 87 -19.17 2.52 -3.47
CA ALA A 87 -19.70 3.12 -2.25
C ALA A 87 -18.62 3.22 -1.16
N ALA A 88 -17.85 2.15 -0.96
CA ALA A 88 -16.77 2.12 0.02
C ALA A 88 -15.62 3.06 -0.34
N THR A 89 -15.27 3.16 -1.63
CA THR A 89 -14.23 4.08 -2.11
C THR A 89 -14.64 5.54 -1.92
N THR A 90 -15.91 5.87 -2.17
CA THR A 90 -16.45 7.23 -2.03
C THR A 90 -16.53 7.66 -0.56
N THR A 91 -16.91 6.75 0.34
CA THR A 91 -17.15 7.08 1.76
C THR A 91 -15.89 6.94 2.61
N CYS A 92 -15.18 5.82 2.48
CA CYS A 92 -13.98 5.54 3.30
C CYS A 92 -12.71 6.16 2.69
N GLY A 93 -12.69 6.35 1.37
CA GLY A 93 -11.50 6.73 0.63
C GLY A 93 -10.49 5.59 0.48
N MET A 94 -9.38 5.89 -0.21
CA MET A 94 -8.30 4.93 -0.47
C MET A 94 -7.01 5.38 0.20
N LYS A 95 -6.25 4.42 0.75
CA LYS A 95 -4.87 4.63 1.19
C LYS A 95 -3.90 3.88 0.30
N ARG A 96 -2.74 4.50 0.06
CA ARG A 96 -1.62 3.82 -0.58
C ARG A 96 -1.10 2.75 0.38
N VAL A 97 -0.88 1.57 -0.15
CA VAL A 97 -0.22 0.45 0.52
C VAL A 97 1.08 0.14 -0.20
N GLY A 98 2.04 -0.43 0.52
CA GLY A 98 3.38 -0.72 0.03
C GLY A 98 4.41 0.38 0.31
N ILE A 99 5.67 0.08 -0.03
CA ILE A 99 6.84 0.89 0.30
C ILE A 99 6.75 2.26 -0.36
N GLN A 100 6.81 3.33 0.43
CA GLN A 100 6.88 4.68 -0.11
C GLN A 100 8.31 4.99 -0.59
N PRO A 101 8.48 5.74 -1.70
CA PRO A 101 9.79 6.21 -2.12
C PRO A 101 10.46 6.97 -0.97
N GLY A 102 11.59 6.47 -0.47
CA GLY A 102 12.32 7.06 0.66
C GLY A 102 12.15 6.35 2.02
N GLN A 103 11.25 5.37 2.14
CA GLN A 103 11.23 4.52 3.33
C GLN A 103 12.45 3.59 3.34
N LYS A 104 13.15 3.60 4.49
CA LYS A 104 14.33 2.77 4.75
C LYS A 104 13.94 1.29 4.67
N LYS A 105 14.65 0.53 3.84
CA LYS A 105 14.34 -0.88 3.53
C LYS A 105 14.47 -1.80 4.75
N THR A 106 15.27 -1.42 5.73
CA THR A 106 15.53 -2.18 6.95
C THR A 106 15.69 -1.22 8.14
N ALA A 107 15.21 -1.61 9.31
CA ALA A 107 15.18 -0.78 10.53
C ALA A 107 16.57 -0.30 10.96
N TRP A 108 17.62 -1.05 10.63
CA TRP A 108 19.00 -0.69 10.95
C TRP A 108 19.61 0.34 9.99
N TRP A 109 19.05 0.61 8.79
CA TRP A 109 19.63 1.57 7.84
C TRP A 109 19.38 3.04 8.28
N SER A 110 20.23 3.58 9.16
CA SER A 110 20.15 4.94 9.71
C SER A 110 21.07 5.94 9.00
N GLU A 111 20.94 7.25 9.29
CA GLU A 111 21.85 8.28 8.74
C GLU A 111 23.29 8.09 9.26
N GLU A 112 23.44 7.52 10.46
CA GLU A 112 24.73 7.17 11.05
C GLU A 112 25.49 6.10 10.24
N ILE A 113 24.76 5.25 9.52
CA ILE A 113 25.31 4.13 8.75
C ILE A 113 25.61 4.53 7.31
N ARG A 114 24.94 5.55 6.79
CA ARG A 114 25.21 6.14 5.47
C ARG A 114 26.64 6.68 5.38
#